data_AF-R5LKT0-F1
#
_entry.id   AF-R5LKT0-F1
#
_cell.length_a   1.000
_cell.length_b   1.000
_cell.length_c   1.000
_cell.angle_alpha   90.00
_cell.angle_beta   90.00
_cell.angle_gamma   90.00
#
_symmetry.space_group_name_H-M   'P 1'
#
loop_
_entity.id
_entity.type
_entity.pdbx_description
1 polymer ?
#
loop_
_entity_poly.entity_id
_entity_poly.type
_entity_poly.pdbx_seq_one_letter_code
_entity_poly.pdbx_strand_id
1 'polypeptide(L)'
;MKKYEDKDICKSCGGMCCKKSGCDYYVSDFPSITKSEILKTLETGNISIVAAINIQEINGKSVASPILYLRARNKDRDVVDLFSMKRECSMLTETGCSYNLEHRPSGGATLIPKKNIFGIYECRPSVDHIKELEKWLPHQNLLGRMVKRYTGKSVNEVFREDVERVFFEVMTEQYEGVSELEIHDLGRTLPQLAECFPTELNNAREKYKKAVKTYKKIKD
;
A
#
# COMPACT_ATOMS: atom_id res chain seq x y z
N MET A 1 2.08 -11.83 -20.04
CA MET A 1 1.76 -10.39 -20.20
C MET A 1 2.96 -9.68 -20.79
N LYS A 2 2.75 -8.67 -21.65
CA LYS A 2 3.87 -7.88 -22.19
C LYS A 2 4.44 -7.00 -21.07
N LYS A 3 5.75 -7.08 -20.87
CA LYS A 3 6.49 -6.26 -19.91
C LYS A 3 7.14 -5.10 -20.66
N TYR A 4 7.21 -3.94 -20.02
CA TYR A 4 7.73 -2.71 -20.59
C TYR A 4 8.86 -2.18 -19.70
N GLU A 5 9.99 -1.86 -20.32
CA GLU A 5 11.09 -1.14 -19.68
C GLU A 5 11.73 -0.23 -20.72
N ASP A 6 11.93 1.03 -20.34
CA ASP A 6 12.74 1.98 -21.08
C ASP A 6 13.79 2.48 -20.10
N LYS A 7 15.02 1.97 -20.22
CA LYS A 7 16.08 2.23 -19.24
C LYS A 7 16.44 3.72 -19.18
N ASP A 8 16.35 4.43 -20.29
CA ASP A 8 16.69 5.85 -20.36
C ASP A 8 15.61 6.70 -19.67
N ILE A 9 14.33 6.42 -19.94
CA ILE A 9 13.21 7.09 -19.26
C ILE A 9 13.19 6.72 -17.78
N CYS A 10 13.33 5.43 -17.43
CA CYS A 10 13.31 4.98 -16.05
C CYS A 10 14.44 5.58 -15.22
N LYS A 11 15.67 5.63 -15.77
CA LYS A 11 16.82 6.27 -15.12
C LYS A 11 16.57 7.77 -14.94
N SER A 12 16.07 8.44 -15.96
CA SER A 12 15.82 9.89 -15.92
C SER A 12 14.66 10.29 -14.99
N CYS A 13 13.68 9.39 -14.82
CA CYS A 13 12.55 9.56 -13.89
C CYS A 13 12.98 9.40 -12.42
N GLY A 14 14.12 8.75 -12.15
CA GLY A 14 14.66 8.60 -10.79
C GLY A 14 13.76 7.78 -9.86
N GLY A 15 12.93 6.90 -10.41
CA GLY A 15 12.05 6.03 -9.64
C GLY A 15 10.91 6.75 -8.91
N MET A 16 10.37 7.84 -9.45
CA MET A 16 9.28 8.62 -8.83
C MET A 16 8.12 7.75 -8.29
N CYS A 17 7.70 6.72 -9.05
CA CYS A 17 6.68 5.77 -8.59
C CYS A 17 7.15 4.93 -7.40
N CYS A 18 8.40 4.48 -7.41
CA CYS A 18 9.00 3.70 -6.33
C CYS A 18 9.22 4.53 -5.06
N LYS A 19 9.48 5.83 -5.18
CA LYS A 19 9.55 6.76 -4.02
C LYS A 19 8.22 6.89 -3.29
N LYS A 20 7.10 6.71 -4.00
CA LYS A 20 5.76 6.71 -3.42
C LYS A 20 5.40 5.38 -2.78
N SER A 21 5.58 4.28 -3.51
CA SER A 21 5.24 2.94 -3.02
C SER A 21 5.84 1.81 -3.84
N GLY A 22 5.89 0.61 -3.27
CA GLY A 22 6.23 -0.61 -4.01
C GLY A 22 5.16 -1.04 -5.01
N CYS A 23 5.57 -1.81 -6.02
CA CYS A 23 4.69 -2.30 -7.07
C CYS A 23 3.84 -3.50 -6.60
N ASP A 24 2.63 -3.59 -7.11
CA ASP A 24 1.70 -4.68 -6.79
C ASP A 24 2.08 -5.95 -7.56
N TYR A 25 1.99 -7.09 -6.88
CA TYR A 25 2.06 -8.39 -7.52
C TYR A 25 0.68 -8.79 -8.01
N TYR A 26 0.62 -9.32 -9.22
CA TYR A 26 -0.56 -9.99 -9.74
C TYR A 26 -0.51 -11.47 -9.43
N VAL A 27 -1.66 -12.14 -9.48
CA VAL A 27 -1.73 -13.60 -9.31
C VAL A 27 -0.83 -14.33 -10.32
N SER A 28 -0.67 -13.78 -11.53
CA SER A 28 0.20 -14.32 -12.58
C SER A 28 1.70 -14.19 -12.31
N ASP A 29 2.12 -13.44 -11.29
CA ASP A 29 3.52 -13.39 -10.85
C ASP A 29 3.94 -14.66 -10.09
N PHE A 30 2.97 -15.51 -9.72
CA PHE A 30 3.21 -16.73 -8.96
C PHE A 30 2.92 -17.96 -9.81
N PRO A 31 3.75 -19.03 -9.69
CA PRO A 31 3.48 -20.29 -10.39
C PRO A 31 2.19 -20.94 -9.89
N SER A 32 1.84 -20.73 -8.61
CA SER A 32 0.58 -21.15 -8.01
C SER A 32 0.28 -20.34 -6.75
N ILE A 33 -1.00 -20.13 -6.44
CA ILE A 33 -1.42 -19.46 -5.20
C ILE A 33 -1.71 -20.52 -4.12
N THR A 34 -0.64 -21.04 -3.52
CA THR A 34 -0.71 -22.05 -2.46
C THR A 34 -0.11 -21.52 -1.15
N LYS A 35 -0.46 -22.14 -0.02
CA LYS A 35 0.09 -21.74 1.29
C LYS A 35 1.62 -21.76 1.32
N SER A 36 2.24 -22.80 0.76
CA SER A 36 3.70 -22.93 0.72
C SER A 36 4.34 -21.84 -0.13
N GLU A 37 3.78 -21.55 -1.31
CA GLU A 37 4.34 -20.56 -2.22
C GLU A 37 4.23 -19.14 -1.64
N ILE A 38 3.06 -18.79 -1.09
CA ILE A 38 2.86 -17.49 -0.45
C ILE A 38 3.74 -17.34 0.79
N LEU A 39 3.90 -18.39 1.61
CA LEU A 39 4.76 -18.32 2.79
C LEU A 39 6.22 -18.08 2.40
N LYS A 40 6.74 -18.88 1.46
CA LYS A 40 8.11 -18.75 0.93
C LYS A 40 8.35 -17.34 0.36
N THR A 41 7.36 -16.82 -0.36
CA THR A 41 7.38 -15.47 -0.93
C THR A 41 7.50 -14.39 0.16
N LEU A 42 6.70 -14.49 1.23
CA LEU A 42 6.71 -13.53 2.34
C LEU A 42 8.00 -13.61 3.17
N GLU A 43 8.57 -14.81 3.32
CA GLU A 43 9.83 -15.07 4.04
C GLU A 43 11.06 -14.43 3.35
N THR A 44 10.96 -14.04 2.08
CA THR A 44 12.02 -13.26 1.40
C THR A 44 12.29 -11.91 2.07
N GLY A 45 11.32 -11.38 2.84
CA GLY A 45 11.39 -10.04 3.41
C GLY A 45 11.08 -8.91 2.43
N ASN A 46 10.87 -9.20 1.14
CA ASN A 46 10.69 -8.18 0.10
C ASN A 46 9.23 -7.90 -0.25
N ILE A 47 8.28 -8.59 0.41
CA ILE A 47 6.86 -8.61 0.03
C ILE A 47 5.99 -8.47 1.27
N SER A 48 4.93 -7.68 1.15
CA SER A 48 3.94 -7.50 2.21
C SER A 48 2.54 -7.88 1.71
N ILE A 49 1.72 -8.39 2.63
CA ILE A 49 0.28 -8.47 2.46
C ILE A 49 -0.28 -7.08 2.76
N VAL A 50 -1.01 -6.54 1.79
CA VAL A 50 -1.60 -5.20 1.85
C VAL A 50 -3.09 -5.29 1.49
N ALA A 51 -3.86 -4.22 1.70
CA ALA A 51 -5.26 -4.16 1.30
C ALA A 51 -5.55 -3.04 0.29
N ALA A 52 -6.49 -3.31 -0.60
CA ALA A 52 -7.21 -2.31 -1.37
C ALA A 52 -8.53 -2.07 -0.65
N ILE A 53 -8.98 -0.82 -0.59
CA ILE A 53 -10.20 -0.48 0.13
C ILE A 53 -11.35 -0.48 -0.85
N ASN A 54 -12.26 -1.42 -0.67
CA ASN A 54 -13.52 -1.48 -1.39
C ASN A 54 -14.60 -0.84 -0.52
N ILE A 55 -15.08 0.32 -0.93
CA ILE A 55 -16.13 1.08 -0.23
C ILE A 55 -17.44 0.89 -0.98
N GLN A 56 -18.46 0.42 -0.27
CA GLN A 56 -19.79 0.15 -0.80
C GLN A 56 -20.84 0.84 0.07
N GLU A 57 -21.96 1.21 -0.53
CA GLU A 57 -23.12 1.68 0.21
C GLU A 57 -24.04 0.50 0.52
N ILE A 58 -24.27 0.22 1.80
CA ILE A 58 -25.13 -0.85 2.29
C ILE A 58 -26.15 -0.24 3.23
N ASN A 59 -27.44 -0.30 2.86
CA ASN A 59 -28.55 0.27 3.64
C ASN A 59 -28.34 1.76 4.01
N GLY A 60 -27.86 2.57 3.06
CA GLY A 60 -27.59 4.00 3.28
C GLY A 60 -26.36 4.29 4.14
N LYS A 61 -25.49 3.30 4.37
CA LYS A 61 -24.23 3.46 5.13
C LYS A 61 -23.04 3.08 4.26
N SER A 62 -22.03 3.95 4.25
CA SER A 62 -20.73 3.65 3.65
C SER A 62 -20.01 2.57 4.49
N VAL A 63 -19.68 1.45 3.87
CA VAL A 63 -18.95 0.34 4.47
C VAL A 63 -17.69 0.08 3.68
N ALA A 64 -16.55 0.18 4.34
CA ALA A 64 -15.25 -0.12 3.77
C ALA A 64 -14.81 -1.54 4.13
N SER A 65 -14.35 -2.29 3.14
CA SER A 65 -13.87 -3.66 3.28
C SER A 65 -12.49 -3.83 2.64
N PRO A 66 -11.55 -4.54 3.27
CA PRO A 66 -10.23 -4.77 2.70
C PRO A 66 -10.25 -5.94 1.71
N ILE A 67 -9.72 -5.72 0.50
CA ILE A 67 -9.35 -6.78 -0.46
C ILE A 67 -7.85 -6.98 -0.37
N LEU A 68 -7.41 -8.14 0.13
CA LEU A 68 -6.01 -8.48 0.33
C LEU A 68 -5.32 -8.83 -0.98
N TYR A 69 -4.09 -8.33 -1.16
CA TYR A 69 -3.18 -8.70 -2.24
C TYR A 69 -1.72 -8.55 -1.77
N LEU A 70 -0.76 -8.81 -2.66
CA LEU A 70 0.66 -8.71 -2.36
C LEU A 70 1.30 -7.50 -3.05
N ARG A 71 2.21 -6.82 -2.35
CA ARG A 71 2.98 -5.68 -2.87
C ARG A 71 4.45 -5.83 -2.49
N ALA A 72 5.35 -5.33 -3.33
CA ALA A 72 6.76 -5.16 -2.96
C ALA A 72 6.85 -4.26 -1.72
N ARG A 73 7.48 -4.77 -0.66
CA ARG A 73 7.47 -4.14 0.67
C ARG A 73 7.99 -2.71 0.60
N ASN A 74 7.33 -1.79 1.30
CA ASN A 74 7.83 -0.43 1.49
C ASN A 74 8.87 -0.41 2.62
N LYS A 75 9.81 0.54 2.60
CA LYS A 75 10.78 0.74 3.69
C LYS A 75 10.05 0.98 5.01
N ASP A 76 10.59 0.40 6.09
CA ASP A 76 10.04 0.47 7.45
C ASP A 76 8.57 0.04 7.57
N ARG A 77 8.18 -0.98 6.78
CA ARG A 77 6.86 -1.63 6.88
C ARG A 77 6.99 -3.11 7.15
N ASP A 78 6.00 -3.63 7.85
CA ASP A 78 5.92 -5.04 8.22
C ASP A 78 5.47 -5.93 7.06
N VAL A 79 5.55 -7.24 7.28
CA VAL A 79 5.02 -8.26 6.36
C VAL A 79 3.51 -8.17 6.17
N VAL A 80 2.78 -7.61 7.14
CA VAL A 80 1.37 -7.27 7.03
C VAL A 80 1.24 -5.77 7.24
N ASP A 81 0.80 -5.07 6.20
CA ASP A 81 0.60 -3.62 6.19
C ASP A 81 -0.69 -3.32 5.43
N LEU A 82 -1.84 -3.56 6.07
CA LEU A 82 -3.13 -3.53 5.38
C LEU A 82 -3.50 -2.11 4.99
N PHE A 83 -3.16 -1.13 5.83
CA PHE A 83 -3.31 0.29 5.51
C PHE A 83 -2.25 1.15 6.23
N SER A 84 -1.51 1.94 5.46
CA SER A 84 -0.55 2.92 5.99
C SER A 84 -0.37 4.08 5.03
N MET A 85 0.19 5.19 5.52
CA MET A 85 0.87 6.14 4.65
C MET A 85 2.05 5.42 4.00
N LYS A 86 1.98 5.18 2.69
CA LYS A 86 3.02 4.42 2.00
C LYS A 86 4.34 5.18 1.97
N ARG A 87 5.44 4.42 2.03
CA ARG A 87 6.81 4.90 1.94
C ARG A 87 7.51 4.42 0.68
N GLU A 88 8.74 4.84 0.47
CA GLU A 88 9.57 4.34 -0.63
C GLU A 88 9.64 2.80 -0.67
N CYS A 89 9.63 2.23 -1.87
CA CYS A 89 9.80 0.80 -2.12
C CYS A 89 11.15 0.30 -1.61
N SER A 90 11.17 -0.83 -0.88
CA SER A 90 12.41 -1.47 -0.40
C SER A 90 13.34 -1.93 -1.52
N MET A 91 12.82 -2.15 -2.72
CA MET A 91 13.61 -2.56 -3.88
C MET A 91 14.26 -1.39 -4.63
N LEU A 92 14.01 -0.14 -4.23
CA LEU A 92 14.65 1.03 -4.85
C LEU A 92 16.06 1.22 -4.29
N THR A 93 17.04 1.25 -5.20
CA THR A 93 18.45 1.54 -4.94
C THR A 93 18.85 2.83 -5.66
N GLU A 94 20.06 3.32 -5.40
CA GLU A 94 20.64 4.48 -6.10
C GLU A 94 20.67 4.30 -7.62
N THR A 95 20.83 3.06 -8.10
CA THR A 95 20.89 2.71 -9.53
C THR A 95 19.54 2.28 -10.11
N GLY A 96 18.45 2.36 -9.34
CA GLY A 96 17.12 1.93 -9.75
C GLY A 96 16.62 0.68 -9.02
N CYS A 97 15.68 -0.05 -9.62
CA CYS A 97 15.10 -1.23 -9.00
C CYS A 97 16.12 -2.37 -8.92
N SER A 98 16.27 -3.00 -7.76
CA SER A 98 17.11 -4.18 -7.58
C SER A 98 16.57 -5.44 -8.28
N TYR A 99 15.29 -5.45 -8.65
CA TYR A 99 14.75 -6.47 -9.53
C TYR A 99 15.02 -6.15 -11.00
N ASN A 100 15.46 -7.17 -11.73
CA ASN A 100 15.40 -7.17 -13.18
C ASN A 100 13.94 -7.22 -13.67
N LEU A 101 13.70 -6.93 -14.96
CA LEU A 101 12.36 -6.86 -15.53
C LEU A 101 11.56 -8.18 -15.38
N GLU A 102 12.24 -9.33 -15.38
CA GLU A 102 11.59 -10.63 -15.26
C GLU A 102 11.03 -10.87 -13.85
N HIS A 103 11.76 -10.45 -12.82
CA HIS A 103 11.37 -10.63 -11.41
C HIS A 103 10.59 -9.44 -10.83
N ARG A 104 10.54 -8.32 -11.55
CA ARG A 104 9.75 -7.15 -11.15
C ARG A 104 8.26 -7.52 -11.09
N PRO A 105 7.52 -7.13 -10.03
CA PRO A 105 6.09 -7.37 -9.92
C PRO A 105 5.37 -6.88 -11.18
N SER A 106 4.39 -7.65 -11.68
CA SER A 106 3.70 -7.32 -12.92
C SER A 106 3.01 -5.95 -12.86
N GLY A 107 2.53 -5.51 -11.69
CA GLY A 107 1.97 -4.17 -11.52
C GLY A 107 2.93 -3.04 -11.88
N GLY A 108 4.23 -3.25 -11.69
CA GLY A 108 5.28 -2.33 -12.14
C GLY A 108 5.80 -2.65 -13.54
N ALA A 109 5.95 -3.93 -13.88
CA ALA A 109 6.51 -4.37 -15.16
C ALA A 109 5.57 -4.12 -16.36
N THR A 110 4.27 -3.90 -16.15
CA THR A 110 3.32 -3.56 -17.22
C THR A 110 3.10 -2.06 -17.41
N LEU A 111 3.79 -1.22 -16.65
CA LEU A 111 3.70 0.22 -16.82
C LEU A 111 4.48 0.64 -18.07
N ILE A 112 3.82 1.37 -18.96
CA ILE A 112 4.44 1.95 -20.15
C ILE A 112 5.04 3.31 -19.74
N PRO A 113 6.37 3.42 -19.64
CA PRO A 113 7.01 4.70 -19.33
C PRO A 113 6.86 5.65 -20.53
N LYS A 114 6.55 6.92 -20.25
CA LYS A 114 6.43 7.96 -21.26
C LYS A 114 6.86 9.31 -20.70
N LYS A 115 7.36 10.18 -21.58
CA LYS A 115 7.54 11.60 -21.31
C LYS A 115 6.44 12.36 -22.07
N ASN A 116 5.65 13.16 -21.37
CA ASN A 116 4.60 13.95 -22.02
C ASN A 116 5.19 15.18 -22.73
N ILE A 117 4.34 15.94 -23.45
CA ILE A 117 4.78 17.12 -24.23
C ILE A 117 5.41 18.23 -23.39
N PHE A 118 5.15 18.25 -22.08
CA PHE A 118 5.71 19.21 -21.12
C PHE A 118 6.99 18.68 -20.46
N GLY A 119 7.49 17.52 -20.89
CA GLY A 119 8.69 16.91 -20.33
C GLY A 119 8.47 16.18 -19.01
N ILE A 120 7.23 16.02 -18.55
CA ILE A 120 6.89 15.33 -17.30
C ILE A 120 6.86 13.83 -17.55
N TYR A 121 7.53 13.07 -16.69
CA TYR A 121 7.52 11.61 -16.73
C TYR A 121 6.19 11.06 -16.21
N GLU A 122 5.60 10.16 -16.97
CA GLU A 122 4.39 9.44 -16.61
C GLU A 122 4.57 7.94 -16.89
N CYS A 123 3.83 7.12 -16.15
CA CYS A 123 3.76 5.68 -16.36
C CYS A 123 2.28 5.32 -16.51
N ARG A 124 1.90 4.78 -17.66
CA ARG A 124 0.52 4.38 -17.92
C ARG A 124 0.38 2.87 -17.83
N PRO A 125 -0.64 2.34 -17.16
CA PRO A 125 -0.82 0.91 -17.12
C PRO A 125 -1.26 0.36 -18.47
N SER A 126 -0.63 -0.72 -18.91
CA SER A 126 -1.05 -1.46 -20.11
C SER A 126 -2.17 -2.47 -19.83
N VAL A 127 -2.58 -2.60 -18.57
CA VAL A 127 -3.59 -3.55 -18.09
C VAL A 127 -4.55 -2.84 -17.15
N ASP A 128 -5.74 -3.40 -17.01
CA ASP A 128 -6.74 -2.92 -16.06
C ASP A 128 -6.41 -3.42 -14.64
N HIS A 129 -5.92 -2.51 -13.80
CA HIS A 129 -5.53 -2.84 -12.42
C HIS A 129 -6.68 -3.36 -11.56
N ILE A 130 -7.93 -2.94 -11.82
CA ILE A 130 -9.08 -3.41 -11.06
C ILE A 130 -9.32 -4.88 -11.39
N LYS A 131 -9.26 -5.27 -12.67
CA LYS A 131 -9.36 -6.67 -13.08
C LYS A 131 -8.23 -7.55 -12.54
N GLU A 132 -7.00 -7.00 -12.44
CA GLU A 132 -5.90 -7.75 -11.82
C GLU A 132 -6.06 -7.88 -10.31
N LEU A 133 -6.62 -6.88 -9.62
CA LEU A 133 -6.98 -6.95 -8.21
C LEU A 133 -8.09 -7.98 -7.95
N GLU A 134 -9.12 -8.03 -8.80
CA GLU A 134 -10.23 -8.98 -8.68
C GLU A 134 -9.78 -10.44 -8.70
N LYS A 135 -8.68 -10.75 -9.40
CA LYS A 135 -8.08 -12.10 -9.41
C LYS A 135 -7.59 -12.54 -8.03
N TRP A 136 -7.36 -11.62 -7.09
CA TRP A 136 -7.03 -11.95 -5.70
C TRP A 136 -8.26 -12.34 -4.87
N LEU A 137 -9.50 -12.09 -5.31
CA LEU A 137 -10.73 -12.38 -4.55
C LEU A 137 -10.89 -13.87 -4.17
N PRO A 138 -10.58 -14.86 -5.03
CA PRO A 138 -10.63 -16.27 -4.64
C PRO A 138 -9.62 -16.66 -3.54
N HIS A 139 -8.63 -15.80 -3.26
CA HIS A 139 -7.50 -16.11 -2.38
C HIS A 139 -7.58 -15.41 -1.02
N GLN A 140 -8.66 -14.68 -0.72
CA GLN A 140 -8.83 -13.93 0.54
C GLN A 140 -8.73 -14.82 1.78
N ASN A 141 -9.29 -16.04 1.74
CA ASN A 141 -9.19 -16.99 2.85
C ASN A 141 -7.75 -17.46 3.10
N LEU A 142 -6.94 -17.59 2.04
CA LEU A 142 -5.52 -17.94 2.19
C LEU A 142 -4.76 -16.76 2.81
N LEU A 143 -4.89 -15.56 2.24
CA LEU A 143 -4.20 -14.37 2.71
C LEU A 143 -4.63 -13.99 4.14
N GLY A 144 -5.91 -14.12 4.48
CA GLY A 144 -6.40 -13.90 5.84
C GLY A 144 -5.79 -14.85 6.87
N ARG A 145 -5.55 -16.12 6.51
CA ARG A 145 -4.79 -17.05 7.36
C ARG A 145 -3.33 -16.64 7.52
N MET A 146 -2.71 -16.06 6.49
CA MET A 146 -1.35 -15.53 6.59
C MET A 146 -1.31 -14.30 7.50
N VAL A 147 -2.27 -13.37 7.37
CA VAL A 147 -2.43 -12.23 8.29
C VAL A 147 -2.51 -12.74 9.73
N LYS A 148 -3.43 -13.67 10.03
CA LYS A 148 -3.58 -14.24 11.38
C LYS A 148 -2.29 -14.91 11.89
N ARG A 149 -1.54 -15.57 11.01
CA ARG A 149 -0.25 -16.20 11.37
C ARG A 149 0.79 -15.18 11.79
N TYR A 150 0.91 -14.05 11.09
CA TYR A 150 1.93 -13.05 11.35
C TYR A 150 1.57 -12.07 12.46
N THR A 151 0.28 -11.75 12.63
CA THR A 151 -0.16 -10.73 13.59
C THR A 151 -0.85 -11.29 14.83
N GLY A 152 -1.28 -12.56 14.79
CA GLY A 152 -2.16 -13.12 15.81
C GLY A 152 -3.59 -12.56 15.80
N LYS A 153 -3.95 -11.71 14.83
CA LYS A 153 -5.25 -11.01 14.73
C LYS A 153 -5.99 -11.33 13.44
N SER A 154 -7.31 -11.15 13.42
CA SER A 154 -8.10 -11.23 12.19
C SER A 154 -7.76 -10.06 11.25
N VAL A 155 -8.11 -10.22 9.97
CA VAL A 155 -7.93 -9.16 8.95
C VAL A 155 -8.62 -7.86 9.37
N ASN A 156 -9.84 -7.96 9.89
CA ASN A 156 -10.61 -6.78 10.28
C ASN A 156 -10.01 -6.07 11.51
N GLU A 157 -9.49 -6.81 12.48
CA GLU A 157 -8.79 -6.22 13.64
C GLU A 157 -7.55 -5.43 13.17
N VAL A 158 -6.68 -6.04 12.37
CA VAL A 158 -5.48 -5.37 11.84
C VAL A 158 -5.85 -4.15 11.00
N PHE A 159 -6.82 -4.30 10.10
CA PHE A 159 -7.23 -3.21 9.21
C PHE A 159 -7.79 -2.01 9.99
N ARG A 160 -8.60 -2.23 11.03
CA ARG A 160 -9.14 -1.12 11.84
C ARG A 160 -8.05 -0.44 12.68
N GLU A 161 -7.11 -1.20 13.22
CA GLU A 161 -5.94 -0.65 13.92
C GLU A 161 -5.07 0.20 12.99
N ASP A 162 -4.85 -0.28 11.76
CA ASP A 162 -4.13 0.43 10.71
C ASP A 162 -4.83 1.75 10.32
N VAL A 163 -6.16 1.73 10.15
CA VAL A 163 -6.97 2.93 9.88
C VAL A 163 -6.88 3.94 11.03
N GLU A 164 -7.04 3.50 12.28
CA GLU A 164 -6.90 4.36 13.46
C GLU A 164 -5.49 4.97 13.54
N ARG A 165 -4.45 4.19 13.28
CA ARG A 165 -3.07 4.65 13.25
C ARG A 165 -2.89 5.75 12.20
N VAL A 166 -3.34 5.53 10.96
CA VAL A 166 -3.21 6.53 9.89
C VAL A 166 -3.94 7.82 10.23
N PHE A 167 -5.15 7.76 10.81
CA PHE A 167 -5.82 8.98 11.26
C PHE A 167 -4.98 9.76 12.28
N PHE A 168 -4.38 9.07 13.25
CA PHE A 168 -3.53 9.70 14.25
C PHE A 168 -2.25 10.29 13.65
N GLU A 169 -1.58 9.55 12.77
CA GLU A 169 -0.35 9.99 12.09
C GLU A 169 -0.60 11.24 11.24
N VAL A 170 -1.72 11.30 10.52
CA VAL A 170 -2.13 12.48 9.74
C VAL A 170 -2.43 13.68 10.65
N MET A 171 -3.16 13.49 11.75
CA MET A 171 -3.44 14.57 12.72
C MET A 171 -2.18 15.11 13.41
N THR A 172 -1.12 14.31 13.47
CA THR A 172 0.17 14.67 14.08
C THR A 172 1.24 14.99 13.05
N GLU A 173 0.86 15.08 11.77
CA GLU A 173 1.74 15.43 10.65
C GLU A 173 3.00 14.54 10.54
N GLN A 174 2.88 13.25 10.83
CA GLN A 174 3.98 12.28 10.77
C GLN A 174 4.31 11.85 9.33
N TYR A 175 4.65 12.82 8.48
CA TYR A 175 4.89 12.62 7.04
C TYR A 175 6.35 12.30 6.68
N GLU A 176 7.24 12.13 7.66
CA GLU A 176 8.64 11.79 7.39
C GLU A 176 8.75 10.49 6.57
N GLY A 177 9.44 10.57 5.43
CA GLY A 177 9.61 9.47 4.48
C GLY A 177 8.39 9.16 3.61
N VAL A 178 7.32 9.96 3.68
CA VAL A 178 6.12 9.85 2.84
C VAL A 178 6.22 10.84 1.68
N SER A 179 6.01 10.37 0.44
CA SER A 179 6.04 11.26 -0.72
C SER A 179 4.82 12.20 -0.78
N GLU A 180 4.98 13.39 -1.35
CA GLU A 180 3.87 14.34 -1.55
C GLU A 180 2.69 13.73 -2.34
N LEU A 181 2.99 12.88 -3.33
CA LEU A 181 1.97 12.17 -4.11
C LEU A 181 1.15 11.20 -3.25
N GLU A 182 1.75 10.58 -2.23
CA GLU A 182 1.03 9.73 -1.30
C GLU A 182 0.17 10.55 -0.34
N ILE A 183 0.71 11.66 0.19
CA ILE A 183 -0.05 12.56 1.08
C ILE A 183 -1.30 13.09 0.37
N HIS A 184 -1.15 13.52 -0.87
CA HIS A 184 -2.24 14.01 -1.70
C HIS A 184 -3.29 12.92 -1.99
N ASP A 185 -2.86 11.71 -2.35
CA ASP A 185 -3.79 10.62 -2.65
C ASP A 185 -4.52 10.14 -1.39
N LEU A 186 -3.80 10.02 -0.27
CA LEU A 186 -4.39 9.69 1.02
C LEU A 186 -5.42 10.74 1.43
N GLY A 187 -5.11 12.03 1.27
CA GLY A 187 -6.03 13.14 1.57
C GLY A 187 -7.36 13.06 0.82
N ARG A 188 -7.39 12.45 -0.37
CA ARG A 188 -8.62 12.19 -1.13
C ARG A 188 -9.43 11.02 -0.58
N THR A 189 -8.78 10.02 0.01
CA THR A 189 -9.44 8.81 0.55
C THR A 189 -9.91 8.99 2.00
N LEU A 190 -9.21 9.78 2.81
CA LEU A 190 -9.49 9.92 4.24
C LEU A 190 -10.92 10.37 4.59
N PRO A 191 -11.56 11.33 3.88
CA PRO A 191 -12.92 11.74 4.22
C PRO A 191 -13.92 10.59 4.15
N GLN A 192 -13.88 9.79 3.08
CA GLN A 192 -14.76 8.64 2.91
C GLN A 192 -14.45 7.53 3.92
N LEU A 193 -13.17 7.36 4.25
CA LEU A 193 -12.74 6.39 5.26
C LEU A 193 -13.21 6.80 6.67
N ALA A 194 -13.23 8.09 6.98
CA ALA A 194 -13.72 8.64 8.24
C ALA A 194 -15.23 8.38 8.44
N GLU A 195 -16.02 8.38 7.36
CA GLU A 195 -17.43 7.98 7.40
C GLU A 195 -17.59 6.49 7.71
N CYS A 196 -16.72 5.65 7.16
CA CYS A 196 -16.74 4.19 7.37
C CYS A 196 -16.23 3.78 8.76
N PHE A 197 -15.31 4.55 9.35
CA PHE A 197 -14.62 4.22 10.60
C PHE A 197 -14.68 5.37 11.65
N PRO A 198 -15.88 5.80 12.08
CA PRO A 198 -16.03 6.91 13.01
C PRO A 198 -15.48 6.60 14.40
N THR A 199 -15.46 5.33 14.80
CA THR A 199 -14.91 4.90 16.10
C THR A 199 -13.39 5.06 16.11
N GLU A 200 -12.71 4.54 15.08
CA GLU A 200 -11.26 4.65 14.91
C GLU A 200 -10.83 6.12 14.83
N LEU A 201 -11.58 6.95 14.09
CA LEU A 201 -11.33 8.38 14.02
C LEU A 201 -11.43 9.06 15.39
N ASN A 202 -12.44 8.73 16.18
CA ASN A 202 -12.62 9.30 17.52
C ASN A 202 -11.53 8.84 18.48
N ASN A 203 -11.12 7.57 18.42
CA ASN A 203 -9.98 7.07 19.19
C ASN A 203 -8.69 7.82 18.85
N ALA A 204 -8.42 8.03 17.56
CA ALA A 204 -7.27 8.82 17.10
C ALA A 204 -7.32 10.27 17.63
N ARG A 205 -8.49 10.92 17.59
CA ARG A 205 -8.68 12.27 18.17
C ARG A 205 -8.41 12.32 19.67
N GLU A 206 -8.88 11.33 20.43
CA GLU A 206 -8.62 11.29 21.87
C GLU A 206 -7.14 11.05 22.19
N LYS A 207 -6.45 10.20 21.41
CA LYS A 207 -4.99 10.05 21.50
C LYS A 207 -4.27 11.36 21.21
N TYR A 208 -4.68 12.07 20.15
CA TYR A 208 -4.13 13.37 19.78
C TYR A 208 -4.29 14.41 20.90
N LYS A 209 -5.49 14.55 21.47
CA LYS A 209 -5.74 15.47 22.60
C LYS A 209 -4.83 15.18 23.79
N LYS A 210 -4.62 13.90 24.12
CA LYS A 210 -3.71 13.48 25.20
C LYS A 210 -2.25 13.84 24.90
N ALA A 211 -1.80 13.64 23.66
CA ALA A 211 -0.44 14.01 23.24
C ALA A 211 -0.21 15.52 23.36
N VAL A 212 -1.13 16.34 22.86
CA VAL A 212 -1.07 17.81 22.97
C VAL A 212 -1.06 18.27 24.42
N LYS A 213 -1.90 17.68 25.28
CA LYS A 213 -1.94 18.02 26.71
C LYS A 213 -0.62 17.70 27.41
N THR A 214 0.02 16.59 27.03
CA THR A 214 1.31 16.18 27.59
C THR A 214 2.42 17.14 27.16
N TYR A 215 2.44 17.54 25.88
CA TYR A 215 3.41 18.50 25.37
C TYR A 215 3.33 19.86 26.06
N LYS A 216 2.11 20.38 26.30
CA LYS A 216 1.91 21.63 27.02
C LYS A 216 2.45 21.57 28.47
N LYS A 217 2.19 20.47 29.18
CA LYS A 217 2.69 20.24 30.55
C LYS A 217 4.22 20.17 30.67
N ILE A 218 4.94 19.81 29.62
CA ILE A 218 6.41 19.73 29.62
C ILE A 218 7.04 21.11 29.39
N LYS A 219 6.27 22.04 28.80
CA LYS A 219 6.72 23.41 28.52
C LYS A 219 6.44 24.41 29.64
N ASP A 220 5.55 24.06 30.56
CA ASP A 220 5.26 24.81 31.79
C ASP A 220 6.18 24.34 32.93
#